data_AF-A0A8S0TJX4-F1
#
_entry.id   AF-A0A8S0TJX4-F1
#
_cell.length_a   1.000
_cell.length_b   1.000
_cell.length_c   1.000
_cell.angle_alpha   90.00
_cell.angle_beta   90.00
_cell.angle_gamma   90.00
#
_symmetry.space_group_name_H-M   'P 1'
#
loop_
_entity.id
_entity.type
_entity.pdbx_description
1 polymer ?
#
loop_
_entity_poly.entity_id
_entity_poly.type
_entity_poly.pdbx_seq_one_letter_code
_entity_poly.pdbx_strand_id
1 'polypeptide(L)'
;MNISVNPKSVDANLAQTVLPSMHNPVHFRRCEEKAQAKRDSQTPSQVSDGINVKDSTDSEDESFSSSCINNMVCSLQVKKKPRAWMFGADMLKDFEEDPKLCLNAVCALQRQQISAAKSNVGFPSGVLGHRDVLSIRALGEYLMEGDPQHRLRKSVSEVEQQRPDVLSECLNLAIIHYERLFAIYRKEEDPFFGPQ
;
A
#
# COMPACT_ATOMS: atom_id res chain seq x y z
N MET A 1 -39.41 56.27 28.41
CA MET A 1 -40.30 55.23 27.86
C MET A 1 -39.52 53.93 27.89
N ASN A 2 -39.98 52.99 28.73
CA ASN A 2 -39.33 51.69 28.98
C ASN A 2 -39.67 50.72 27.84
N ILE A 3 -38.69 49.98 27.32
CA ILE A 3 -38.96 48.69 26.67
C ILE A 3 -37.99 47.67 27.25
N SER A 4 -38.57 46.75 28.02
CA SER A 4 -37.93 45.64 28.70
C SER A 4 -37.95 44.39 27.83
N VAL A 5 -36.82 43.70 27.86
CA VAL A 5 -36.45 42.31 27.54
C VAL A 5 -37.59 41.26 27.44
N ASN A 6 -37.61 40.51 26.30
CA ASN A 6 -37.78 39.04 26.03
C ASN A 6 -38.59 38.12 27.00
N PRO A 7 -39.07 36.89 26.62
CA PRO A 7 -38.47 35.96 25.64
C PRO A 7 -39.43 35.12 24.75
N LYS A 8 -38.79 34.47 23.77
CA LYS A 8 -39.28 33.43 22.86
C LYS A 8 -39.72 32.17 23.62
N SER A 9 -40.88 31.62 23.26
CA SER A 9 -41.31 30.26 23.63
C SER A 9 -40.74 29.25 22.64
N VAL A 10 -40.19 28.18 23.20
CA VAL A 10 -39.59 27.01 22.55
C VAL A 10 -40.65 25.91 22.55
N ASP A 11 -41.09 25.48 21.37
CA ASP A 11 -41.82 24.22 21.24
C ASP A 11 -40.91 23.18 20.59
N ALA A 12 -40.49 22.24 21.44
CA ALA A 12 -39.84 21.00 21.05
C ALA A 12 -40.90 20.05 20.47
N ASN A 13 -40.70 19.57 19.25
CA ASN A 13 -41.40 18.39 18.75
C ASN A 13 -40.38 17.33 18.32
N LEU A 14 -40.35 16.28 19.15
CA LEU A 14 -39.69 15.01 19.02
C LEU A 14 -40.38 14.18 17.93
N ALA A 15 -39.69 13.90 16.83
CA ALA A 15 -40.09 12.86 15.89
C ALA A 15 -38.98 11.80 15.84
N GLN A 16 -39.24 10.67 16.52
CA GLN A 16 -38.44 9.46 16.43
C GLN A 16 -38.60 8.87 15.03
N THR A 17 -37.50 8.71 14.30
CA THR A 17 -37.46 7.92 13.08
C THR A 17 -36.72 6.62 13.36
N VAL A 18 -37.47 5.52 13.25
CA VAL A 18 -36.99 4.13 13.32
C VAL A 18 -36.06 3.87 12.13
N LEU A 19 -34.83 3.44 12.40
CA LEU A 19 -33.88 2.95 11.40
C LEU A 19 -34.27 1.54 10.92
N PRO A 20 -34.37 1.26 9.62
CA PRO A 20 -34.42 -0.11 9.15
C PRO A 20 -33.03 -0.76 9.19
N SER A 21 -32.97 -1.91 9.86
CA SER A 21 -31.84 -2.84 9.86
C SER A 21 -31.57 -3.34 8.44
N MET A 22 -30.37 -3.08 7.92
CA MET A 22 -29.89 -3.64 6.65
C MET A 22 -28.72 -4.59 6.93
N HIS A 23 -29.02 -5.77 7.48
CA HIS A 23 -28.08 -6.87 7.49
C HIS A 23 -28.05 -7.52 6.11
N ASN A 24 -27.16 -7.04 5.24
CA ASN A 24 -26.90 -7.71 3.97
C ASN A 24 -25.71 -8.68 4.18
N PRO A 25 -25.91 -10.01 4.00
CA PRO A 25 -24.83 -10.96 4.15
C PRO A 25 -23.80 -10.81 3.02
N VAL A 26 -22.54 -10.66 3.41
CA VAL A 26 -21.38 -10.64 2.51
C VAL A 26 -21.16 -12.07 2.01
N HIS A 27 -21.43 -12.32 0.73
CA HIS A 27 -21.11 -13.60 0.10
C HIS A 27 -19.59 -13.65 -0.16
N PHE A 28 -18.85 -14.30 0.73
CA PHE A 28 -17.42 -14.55 0.55
C PHE A 28 -17.25 -15.50 -0.64
N ARG A 29 -16.65 -15.02 -1.75
CA ARG A 29 -16.26 -15.91 -2.85
C ARG A 29 -15.05 -16.73 -2.40
N ARG A 30 -15.30 -18.00 -2.13
CA ARG A 30 -14.28 -19.03 -1.91
C ARG A 30 -13.61 -19.34 -3.26
N CYS A 31 -12.30 -19.09 -3.37
CA CYS A 31 -11.51 -19.69 -4.43
C CYS A 31 -11.34 -21.18 -4.12
N GLU A 32 -11.82 -22.05 -5.01
CA GLU A 32 -11.56 -23.47 -4.95
C GLU A 32 -10.25 -23.79 -5.70
N GLU A 33 -9.23 -24.18 -4.95
CA GLU A 33 -8.01 -24.77 -5.46
C GLU A 33 -8.31 -26.20 -5.94
N LYS A 34 -8.23 -26.44 -7.24
CA LYS A 34 -8.24 -27.79 -7.81
C LYS A 34 -6.81 -28.35 -7.80
N ALA A 35 -6.48 -29.09 -6.75
CA ALA A 35 -5.32 -29.98 -6.75
C ALA A 35 -5.65 -31.28 -7.49
N GLN A 36 -5.15 -31.45 -8.71
CA GLN A 36 -5.14 -32.74 -9.39
C GLN A 36 -3.87 -33.49 -9.00
N ALA A 37 -4.04 -34.49 -8.13
CA ALA A 37 -3.03 -35.49 -7.84
C ALA A 37 -2.80 -36.39 -9.06
N LYS A 38 -1.53 -36.63 -9.40
CA LYS A 38 -1.14 -37.83 -10.17
C LYS A 38 0.11 -38.43 -9.53
N ARG A 39 -0.15 -39.45 -8.72
CA ARG A 39 0.84 -40.47 -8.34
C ARG A 39 1.10 -41.30 -9.58
N ASP A 40 2.36 -41.54 -9.91
CA ASP A 40 2.77 -42.73 -10.64
C ASP A 40 4.07 -43.24 -10.01
N SER A 41 3.95 -44.41 -9.39
CA SER A 41 5.00 -45.17 -8.73
C SER A 41 5.78 -45.96 -9.79
N GLN A 42 7.12 -45.97 -9.75
CA GLN A 42 7.87 -47.19 -10.09
C GLN A 42 9.34 -47.12 -9.65
N THR A 43 9.70 -47.96 -8.68
CA THR A 43 11.02 -48.61 -8.59
C THR A 43 10.89 -50.01 -9.20
N PRO A 44 11.97 -50.67 -9.68
CA PRO A 44 12.78 -51.46 -8.75
C PRO A 44 14.30 -51.58 -9.05
N SER A 45 15.05 -51.67 -7.95
CA SER A 45 16.20 -52.57 -7.67
C SER A 45 17.34 -52.73 -8.69
N GLN A 46 18.59 -52.52 -8.25
CA GLN A 46 19.59 -53.59 -8.14
C GLN A 46 20.70 -53.23 -7.12
N VAL A 47 21.12 -54.25 -6.40
CA VAL A 47 22.14 -54.34 -5.34
C VAL A 47 23.52 -54.55 -5.98
N SER A 48 24.62 -54.16 -5.33
CA SER A 48 25.88 -54.95 -5.26
C SER A 48 26.92 -54.30 -4.32
N ASP A 49 27.68 -55.19 -3.69
CA ASP A 49 28.48 -55.06 -2.47
C ASP A 49 29.81 -54.29 -2.59
N GLY A 50 30.38 -54.05 -1.39
CA GLY A 50 31.53 -53.20 -1.13
C GLY A 50 32.88 -53.70 -1.62
N ILE A 51 33.82 -52.75 -1.69
CA ILE A 51 35.25 -53.00 -1.61
C ILE A 51 35.88 -51.89 -0.74
N ASN A 52 36.47 -52.31 0.37
CA ASN A 52 37.34 -51.54 1.25
C ASN A 52 38.78 -51.67 0.72
N VAL A 53 39.57 -50.59 0.60
CA VAL A 53 40.96 -50.43 1.14
C VAL A 53 41.40 -48.94 1.06
N LYS A 54 42.06 -48.49 2.14
CA LYS A 54 42.94 -47.30 2.34
C LYS A 54 43.86 -46.96 1.14
N ASP A 55 44.42 -45.76 0.93
CA ASP A 55 45.32 -45.02 1.83
C ASP A 55 45.71 -43.65 1.24
N SER A 56 45.95 -42.70 2.15
CA SER A 56 46.80 -41.49 2.14
C SER A 56 47.05 -40.69 0.86
N THR A 57 46.70 -39.40 0.91
CA THR A 57 47.58 -38.34 0.39
C THR A 57 47.43 -37.09 1.28
N ASP A 58 48.56 -36.74 1.87
CA ASP A 58 48.87 -35.54 2.65
C ASP A 58 48.78 -34.30 1.72
N SER A 59 48.11 -33.25 2.19
CA SER A 59 47.99 -31.98 1.44
C SER A 59 47.64 -30.86 2.40
N GLU A 60 48.69 -30.41 3.09
CA GLU A 60 49.06 -29.02 3.35
C GLU A 60 47.94 -28.03 3.75
N ASP A 61 48.06 -27.61 5.01
CA ASP A 61 47.28 -26.59 5.68
C ASP A 61 47.39 -25.22 4.98
N GLU A 62 46.37 -24.83 4.22
CA GLU A 62 46.17 -23.43 3.83
C GLU A 62 45.05 -22.80 4.67
N SER A 63 45.46 -22.23 5.78
CA SER A 63 44.64 -21.40 6.66
C SER A 63 44.22 -20.12 5.92
N PHE A 64 43.12 -20.19 5.15
CA PHE A 64 42.49 -18.99 4.63
C PHE A 64 41.81 -18.23 5.78
N SER A 65 42.53 -17.23 6.28
CA SER A 65 42.05 -16.23 7.24
C SER A 65 40.60 -15.81 6.91
N SER A 66 39.65 -16.17 7.79
CA SER A 66 38.21 -15.92 7.62
C SER A 66 37.82 -14.44 7.83
N SER A 67 38.65 -13.52 7.35
CA SER A 67 38.48 -12.08 7.48
C SER A 67 37.85 -11.43 6.22
N CYS A 68 37.70 -12.15 5.11
CA CYS A 68 37.24 -11.57 3.85
C CYS A 68 35.75 -11.78 3.53
N ILE A 69 35.04 -12.62 4.27
CA ILE A 69 33.59 -12.84 4.01
C ILE A 69 32.74 -11.66 4.48
N ASN A 70 33.16 -10.96 5.54
CA ASN A 70 32.42 -9.80 6.06
C ASN A 70 32.55 -8.54 5.20
N ASN A 71 33.53 -8.49 4.27
CA ASN A 71 33.74 -7.31 3.43
C ASN A 71 33.04 -7.38 2.06
N MET A 72 32.36 -8.48 1.74
CA MET A 72 31.62 -8.66 0.48
C MET A 72 30.10 -8.48 0.64
N VAL A 73 29.60 -8.06 1.81
CA VAL A 73 28.18 -7.70 1.98
C VAL A 73 27.95 -6.19 1.80
N CYS A 74 29.01 -5.37 1.73
CA CYS A 74 28.90 -3.91 1.69
C CYS A 74 28.77 -3.28 0.29
N SER A 75 28.66 -4.05 -0.79
CA SER A 75 28.71 -3.46 -2.17
C SER A 75 27.56 -3.84 -3.08
N LEU A 76 26.60 -4.65 -2.63
CA LEU A 76 25.34 -4.87 -3.34
C LEU A 76 24.27 -3.86 -2.90
N GLN A 77 24.66 -2.60 -2.72
CA GLN A 77 23.71 -1.52 -2.97
C GLN A 77 23.53 -1.45 -4.49
N VAL A 78 22.84 -2.45 -5.06
CA VAL A 78 22.31 -2.36 -6.41
C VAL A 78 21.42 -1.13 -6.39
N LYS A 79 21.92 -0.02 -6.92
CA LYS A 79 21.09 1.16 -7.19
C LYS A 79 19.97 0.66 -8.09
N LYS A 80 18.80 0.38 -7.49
CA LYS A 80 17.59 0.02 -8.23
C LYS A 80 17.40 1.19 -9.20
N LYS A 81 17.59 0.96 -10.50
CA LYS A 81 17.13 1.94 -11.49
C LYS A 81 15.65 2.17 -11.20
N PRO A 82 15.13 3.41 -11.26
CA PRO A 82 13.71 3.65 -11.03
C PRO A 82 12.94 2.74 -11.99
N ARG A 83 12.26 1.75 -11.41
CA ARG A 83 11.62 0.68 -12.16
C ARG A 83 10.32 1.27 -12.69
N ALA A 84 10.31 1.68 -13.95
CA ALA A 84 9.08 2.16 -14.56
C ALA A 84 7.99 1.09 -14.42
N TRP A 85 6.83 1.46 -13.89
CA TRP A 85 5.73 0.52 -13.75
C TRP A 85 5.14 0.21 -15.11
N MET A 86 5.26 -1.05 -15.55
CA MET A 86 4.65 -1.49 -16.81
C MET A 86 3.23 -1.97 -16.57
N PHE A 87 2.98 -2.56 -15.40
CA PHE A 87 1.69 -3.08 -14.99
C PHE A 87 1.30 -2.57 -13.61
N GLY A 88 -0.01 -2.57 -13.31
CA GLY A 88 -0.50 -2.24 -11.97
C GLY A 88 0.08 -3.15 -10.87
N ALA A 89 0.43 -4.40 -11.20
CA ALA A 89 1.09 -5.32 -10.27
C ALA A 89 2.49 -4.85 -9.84
N ASP A 90 3.24 -4.16 -10.71
CA ASP A 90 4.53 -3.57 -10.33
C ASP A 90 4.32 -2.45 -9.31
N MET A 91 3.32 -1.59 -9.54
CA MET A 91 2.95 -0.51 -8.64
C MET A 91 2.48 -1.04 -7.28
N LEU A 92 1.65 -2.09 -7.27
CA LEU A 92 1.16 -2.72 -6.03
C LEU A 92 2.32 -3.27 -5.20
N LYS A 93 3.28 -3.95 -5.86
CA LYS A 93 4.47 -4.45 -5.19
C LYS A 93 5.28 -3.31 -4.54
N ASP A 94 5.46 -2.21 -5.25
CA ASP A 94 6.22 -1.07 -4.72
C ASP A 94 5.47 -0.37 -3.57
N PHE A 95 4.14 -0.38 -3.54
CA PHE A 95 3.38 0.09 -2.36
C PHE A 95 3.64 -0.76 -1.12
N GLU A 96 3.78 -2.08 -1.25
CA GLU A 96 4.11 -2.94 -0.12
C GLU A 96 5.54 -2.72 0.40
N GLU A 97 6.47 -2.33 -0.49
CA GLU A 97 7.89 -2.12 -0.15
C GLU A 97 8.21 -0.70 0.34
N ASP A 98 7.50 0.33 -0.15
CA ASP A 98 7.79 1.75 0.12
C ASP A 98 6.60 2.49 0.75
N PRO A 99 6.57 2.65 2.09
CA PRO A 99 5.53 3.42 2.78
C PRO A 99 5.45 4.88 2.32
N LYS A 100 6.58 5.49 1.92
CA LYS A 100 6.61 6.88 1.44
C LYS A 100 5.86 7.00 0.11
N LEU A 101 5.91 5.96 -0.72
CA LEU A 101 5.16 5.89 -1.95
C LEU A 101 3.65 5.86 -1.69
N CYS A 102 3.20 5.12 -0.68
CA CYS A 102 1.80 5.11 -0.26
C CYS A 102 1.31 6.48 0.22
N LEU A 103 2.14 7.21 0.99
CA LEU A 103 1.82 8.58 1.39
C LEU A 103 1.65 9.50 0.16
N ASN A 104 2.58 9.41 -0.79
CA ASN A 104 2.50 10.19 -2.04
C ASN A 104 1.29 9.80 -2.89
N ALA A 105 0.90 8.52 -2.90
CA ALA A 105 -0.28 8.02 -3.62
C ALA A 105 -1.56 8.69 -3.10
N VAL A 106 -1.74 8.76 -1.77
CA VAL A 106 -2.88 9.45 -1.17
C VAL A 106 -2.87 10.94 -1.52
N CYS A 107 -1.71 11.60 -1.44
CA CYS A 107 -1.59 12.99 -1.87
C CYS A 107 -1.94 13.17 -3.37
N ALA A 108 -1.56 12.23 -4.24
CA ALA A 108 -1.89 12.29 -5.67
C ALA A 108 -3.39 12.17 -5.92
N LEU A 109 -4.07 11.24 -5.24
CA LEU A 109 -5.52 11.12 -5.29
C LEU A 109 -6.22 12.39 -4.81
N GLN A 110 -5.73 13.00 -3.73
CA GLN A 110 -6.30 14.24 -3.22
C GLN A 110 -6.07 15.42 -4.17
N ARG A 111 -4.86 15.56 -4.74
CA ARG A 111 -4.60 16.59 -5.77
C ARG A 111 -5.55 16.46 -6.95
N GLN A 112 -5.84 15.23 -7.36
CA GLN A 112 -6.82 14.96 -8.40
C GLN A 112 -8.25 15.36 -7.98
N GLN A 113 -8.66 15.11 -6.73
CA GLN A 113 -9.93 15.59 -6.18
C GLN A 113 -10.02 17.12 -6.19
N ILE A 114 -8.95 17.81 -5.78
CA ILE A 114 -8.88 19.27 -5.75
C ILE A 114 -8.97 19.85 -7.16
N SER A 115 -8.27 19.25 -8.13
CA SER A 115 -8.31 19.64 -9.54
C SER A 115 -9.72 19.49 -10.12
N ALA A 116 -10.36 18.34 -9.87
CA ALA A 116 -11.73 18.10 -10.31
C ALA A 116 -12.71 19.13 -9.71
N ALA A 117 -12.61 19.41 -8.41
CA ALA A 117 -13.44 20.41 -7.74
C ALA A 117 -13.29 21.82 -8.33
N LYS A 118 -12.09 22.21 -8.79
CA LYS A 118 -11.84 23.50 -9.45
C LYS A 118 -12.42 23.58 -10.86
N SER A 119 -12.46 22.46 -11.57
CA SER A 119 -12.84 22.43 -12.98
C SER A 119 -14.35 22.47 -13.24
N ASN A 120 -15.21 22.45 -12.20
CA ASN A 120 -16.66 22.19 -12.27
C ASN A 120 -17.07 20.89 -12.98
N VAL A 121 -16.10 20.14 -13.53
CA VAL A 121 -16.24 18.75 -13.93
C VAL A 121 -16.16 17.97 -12.63
N GLY A 122 -17.33 17.69 -12.04
CA GLY A 122 -17.42 16.96 -10.79
C GLY A 122 -16.47 15.76 -10.79
N PHE A 123 -15.80 15.53 -9.66
CA PHE A 123 -14.95 14.35 -9.51
C PHE A 123 -15.78 13.12 -9.92
N PRO A 124 -15.27 12.23 -10.80
CA PRO A 124 -16.05 11.09 -11.28
C PRO A 124 -16.44 10.21 -10.11
N SER A 125 -17.63 10.49 -9.57
CA SER A 125 -18.20 9.92 -8.34
C SER A 125 -18.41 8.41 -8.46
N GLY A 126 -18.32 7.87 -9.68
CA GLY A 126 -18.46 6.44 -9.95
C GLY A 126 -17.23 5.59 -9.64
N VAL A 127 -16.07 6.16 -9.31
CA VAL A 127 -14.82 5.38 -9.14
C VAL A 127 -14.35 5.29 -7.69
N LEU A 128 -14.60 6.31 -6.85
CA LEU A 128 -14.24 6.29 -5.43
C LEU A 128 -15.51 6.25 -4.57
N GLY A 129 -15.58 5.31 -3.61
CA GLY A 129 -16.65 5.31 -2.63
C GLY A 129 -16.63 6.59 -1.78
N HIS A 130 -17.79 7.10 -1.37
CA HIS A 130 -17.90 8.34 -0.58
C HIS A 130 -17.02 8.34 0.68
N ARG A 131 -16.93 7.20 1.37
CA ARG A 131 -16.04 7.02 2.53
C ARG A 131 -14.57 7.25 2.15
N ASP A 132 -14.13 6.62 1.07
CA ASP A 132 -12.74 6.72 0.63
C ASP A 132 -12.40 8.14 0.15
N VAL A 133 -13.35 8.85 -0.48
CA VAL A 133 -13.19 10.27 -0.83
C VAL A 133 -12.91 11.11 0.42
N LEU A 134 -13.69 10.91 1.49
CA LEU A 134 -13.48 11.62 2.76
C LEU A 134 -12.16 11.23 3.42
N SER A 135 -11.81 9.94 3.44
CA SER A 135 -10.54 9.45 4.00
C SER A 135 -9.34 10.02 3.25
N ILE A 136 -9.34 9.98 1.91
CA ILE A 136 -8.28 10.55 1.07
C ILE A 136 -8.12 12.05 1.35
N ARG A 137 -9.23 12.79 1.47
CA ARG A 137 -9.19 14.22 1.80
C ARG A 137 -8.55 14.45 3.17
N ALA A 138 -9.05 13.79 4.21
CA ALA A 138 -8.58 14.00 5.58
C ALA A 138 -7.10 13.62 5.75
N LEU A 139 -6.70 12.45 5.21
CA LEU A 139 -5.32 12.00 5.27
C LEU A 139 -4.40 12.91 4.46
N GLY A 140 -4.80 13.30 3.26
CA GLY A 140 -3.97 14.15 2.45
C GLY A 140 -3.83 15.58 3.01
N GLU A 141 -4.89 16.17 3.62
CA GLU A 141 -4.77 17.42 4.38
C GLU A 141 -3.74 17.30 5.52
N TYR A 142 -3.75 16.19 6.26
CA TYR A 142 -2.75 15.89 7.29
C TYR A 142 -1.33 15.75 6.72
N LEU A 143 -1.17 15.01 5.61
CA LEU A 143 0.14 14.73 5.01
C LEU A 143 0.79 15.94 4.34
N MET A 144 -0.01 16.84 3.78
CA MET A 144 0.46 18.01 3.04
C MET A 144 0.62 19.25 3.92
N GLU A 145 0.03 19.27 5.11
CA GLU A 145 0.20 20.35 6.11
C GLU A 145 -0.04 21.77 5.55
N GLY A 146 -0.99 21.88 4.62
CA GLY A 146 -1.31 23.16 3.95
C GLY A 146 -0.30 23.64 2.92
N ASP A 147 0.60 22.78 2.43
CA ASP A 147 1.53 23.12 1.34
C ASP A 147 0.76 23.70 0.13
N PRO A 148 1.12 24.89 -0.37
CA PRO A 148 0.39 25.53 -1.47
C PRO A 148 0.40 24.73 -2.77
N GLN A 149 1.41 23.88 -2.96
CA GLN A 149 1.50 22.98 -4.11
C GLN A 149 0.99 21.57 -3.79
N HIS A 150 0.42 21.37 -2.61
CA HIS A 150 -0.17 20.10 -2.16
C HIS A 150 0.86 18.95 -2.24
N ARG A 151 2.12 19.25 -1.89
CA ARG A 151 3.20 18.27 -1.80
C ARG A 151 3.18 17.55 -0.47
N LEU A 152 3.65 16.30 -0.45
CA LEU A 152 3.89 15.56 0.79
C LEU A 152 4.90 16.34 1.66
N ARG A 153 4.49 16.72 2.87
CA ARG A 153 5.32 17.45 3.84
C ARG A 153 5.81 16.56 4.96
N LYS A 154 4.97 15.62 5.41
CA LYS A 154 5.31 14.69 6.49
C LYS A 154 6.21 13.56 6.00
N SER A 155 7.24 13.25 6.79
CA SER A 155 8.10 12.10 6.54
C SER A 155 7.45 10.80 7.07
N VAL A 156 7.87 9.64 6.57
CA VAL A 156 7.39 8.34 7.08
C VAL A 156 7.64 8.23 8.59
N SER A 157 8.83 8.58 9.06
CA SER A 157 9.18 8.52 10.49
C SER A 157 8.34 9.45 11.36
N GLU A 158 7.99 10.63 10.86
CA GLU A 158 7.12 11.56 11.58
C GLU A 158 5.70 10.98 11.71
N VAL A 159 5.15 10.44 10.62
CA VAL A 159 3.82 9.81 10.61
C VAL A 159 3.83 8.58 11.53
N GLU A 160 4.85 7.74 11.47
CA GLU A 160 4.98 6.56 12.32
C GLU A 160 4.99 6.90 13.82
N GLN A 161 5.65 8.00 14.20
CA GLN A 161 5.73 8.43 15.59
C GLN A 161 4.42 9.06 16.10
N GLN A 162 3.73 9.83 15.26
CA GLN A 162 2.54 10.59 15.67
C GLN A 162 1.25 9.80 15.49
N ARG A 163 1.13 9.12 14.34
CA ARG A 163 -0.09 8.47 13.82
C ARG A 163 0.26 7.24 12.96
N PRO A 164 0.73 6.15 13.58
CA PRO A 164 1.13 4.94 12.84
C PRO A 164 -0.06 4.30 12.08
N ASP A 165 -1.30 4.55 12.52
CA ASP A 165 -2.54 4.17 11.82
C ASP A 165 -2.56 4.67 10.38
N VAL A 166 -2.07 5.89 10.15
CA VAL A 166 -2.07 6.55 8.83
C VAL A 166 -1.25 5.78 7.80
N LEU A 167 -0.14 5.12 8.19
CA LEU A 167 0.65 4.32 7.24
C LEU A 167 -0.18 3.17 6.66
N SER A 168 -0.91 2.46 7.53
CA SER A 168 -1.77 1.35 7.12
C SER A 168 -2.99 1.82 6.31
N GLU A 169 -3.59 2.96 6.67
CA GLU A 169 -4.68 3.55 5.91
C GLU A 169 -4.23 4.01 4.52
N CYS A 170 -3.06 4.65 4.42
CA CYS A 170 -2.49 5.05 3.14
C CYS A 170 -2.16 3.85 2.26
N LEU A 171 -1.58 2.78 2.81
CA LEU A 171 -1.34 1.55 2.06
C LEU A 171 -2.65 0.95 1.53
N ASN A 172 -3.67 0.82 2.39
CA ASN A 172 -4.97 0.28 2.00
C ASN A 172 -5.62 1.11 0.88
N LEU A 173 -5.63 2.44 0.99
CA LEU A 173 -6.17 3.31 -0.04
C LEU A 173 -5.36 3.24 -1.34
N ALA A 174 -4.03 3.14 -1.25
CA ALA A 174 -3.18 2.99 -2.43
C ALA A 174 -3.45 1.67 -3.17
N ILE A 175 -3.62 0.57 -2.44
CA ILE A 175 -3.98 -0.75 -3.01
C ILE A 175 -5.39 -0.72 -3.61
N ILE A 176 -6.39 -0.21 -2.90
CA ILE A 176 -7.78 -0.17 -3.39
C ILE A 176 -7.87 0.67 -4.67
N HIS A 177 -7.16 1.78 -4.73
CA HIS A 177 -7.24 2.76 -5.81
C HIS A 177 -6.08 2.67 -6.80
N TYR A 178 -5.38 1.54 -6.85
CA TYR A 178 -4.19 1.35 -7.69
C TYR A 178 -4.49 1.55 -9.19
N GLU A 179 -5.67 1.17 -9.69
CA GLU A 179 -6.03 1.39 -11.10
C GLU A 179 -6.09 2.89 -11.44
N ARG A 180 -6.61 3.69 -10.49
CA ARG A 180 -6.69 5.15 -10.64
C ARG A 180 -5.32 5.78 -10.58
N LEU A 181 -4.49 5.36 -9.62
CA LEU A 181 -3.10 5.78 -9.47
C LEU A 181 -2.27 5.41 -10.69
N PHE A 182 -2.47 4.21 -11.23
CA PHE A 182 -1.81 3.76 -12.45
C PHE A 182 -2.21 4.60 -13.65
N ALA A 183 -3.49 4.99 -13.77
CA ALA A 183 -3.93 5.92 -14.80
C ALA A 183 -3.28 7.32 -14.65
N ILE A 184 -3.16 7.84 -13.42
CA ILE A 184 -2.45 9.11 -13.13
C ILE A 184 -0.99 9.01 -13.59
N TYR A 185 -0.30 7.94 -13.21
CA TYR A 185 1.10 7.68 -13.57
C TYR A 185 1.28 7.57 -15.09
N ARG A 186 0.47 6.76 -15.77
CA ARG A 186 0.59 6.51 -17.22
C ARG A 186 0.36 7.75 -18.08
N LYS A 187 -0.40 8.72 -17.57
CA LYS A 187 -0.67 9.99 -18.25
C LYS A 187 0.21 11.13 -17.77
N GLU A 188 1.09 10.87 -16.79
CA GLU A 188 1.93 11.90 -16.16
C GLU A 188 1.08 13.06 -15.62
N GLU A 189 -0.13 12.77 -15.12
CA GLU A 189 -1.08 13.78 -14.60
C GLU A 189 -0.57 14.43 -13.30
N ASP A 190 0.32 13.75 -12.57
CA ASP A 190 0.83 14.18 -11.28
C ASP A 190 2.37 14.14 -11.23
N PRO A 191 3.04 15.29 -11.11
CA PRO A 191 4.51 15.36 -11.14
C PRO A 191 5.18 14.87 -9.85
N PHE A 192 4.42 14.65 -8.77
CA PHE A 192 4.94 14.20 -7.48
C PHE A 192 4.67 12.71 -7.24
N PHE A 193 4.14 12.00 -8.22
CA PHE A 193 3.77 10.60 -8.09
C PHE A 193 4.47 9.70 -9.12
N GLY A 194 5.16 8.68 -8.63
CA GLY A 194 5.89 7.70 -9.42
C GLY A 194 6.92 6.94 -8.58
N PRO A 195 7.55 5.91 -9.16
CA PRO A 195 8.62 5.16 -8.50
C PRO A 195 9.81 6.09 -8.24
N GLN A 196 10.40 6.01 -7.03
CA GLN A 196 11.57 6.81 -6.60
C GLN A 196 12.89 6.05 -6.75
#